data_AF-A0A0B7FHH7-F1
#
_entry.id   AF-A0A0B7FHH7-F1
#
_cell.length_a   1.000
_cell.length_b   1.000
_cell.length_c   1.000
_cell.angle_alpha   90.00
_cell.angle_beta   90.00
_cell.angle_gamma   90.00
#
_symmetry.space_group_name_H-M   'P 1'
#
loop_
_entity.id
_entity.type
_entity.pdbx_description
1 polymer ?
#
loop_
_entity_poly.entity_id
_entity_poly.type
_entity_poly.pdbx_seq_one_letter_code
_entity_poly.pdbx_strand_id
1 'polypeptide(L)'
;MSQLAVFSSPGILSELSIHFSGDYDQIISLPTQHQDRFNQILGSLSSLKLRNAYIDLFSVSFTGLVELRLERLELGSPLMFERLLRAISSALNLQYLGLANVSSERNPDMNSLDNSGLSVSFPKLKTVYLSGIWFSDLEMIVKSFVSGNEEWIIHIQEVSLYRNVPGIYPEATHEELASLLQGLNVVTLIIEGRSDGSWIDPAGLSRILTALPTITTLELNSWTFFREHWEALVRVQSPIEAENIKFPLLREFYAHKARIFDNNGIHTVISSHNIQKLRLTGLLCTEEGGIGKLITDEDDIATRLASNIADFSLTESRYHPCEALEKLYNVL
;
A
#
# COMPACT_ATOMS: atom_id res chain seq x y z
N MET A 1 -10.07 25.94 -0.02
CA MET A 1 -10.70 26.29 1.28
C MET A 1 -10.30 25.19 2.26
N SER A 2 -9.62 25.53 3.34
CA SER A 2 -9.18 24.57 4.36
C SER A 2 -10.35 24.27 5.30
N GLN A 3 -10.77 23.02 5.46
CA GLN A 3 -11.72 22.63 6.50
C GLN A 3 -10.95 22.13 7.71
N LEU A 4 -10.93 22.94 8.78
CA LEU A 4 -10.49 22.48 10.10
C LEU A 4 -11.72 21.88 10.80
N ALA A 5 -11.84 20.55 10.82
CA ALA A 5 -12.82 19.89 11.67
C ALA A 5 -12.27 19.84 13.10
N VAL A 6 -12.56 20.87 13.89
CA VAL A 6 -12.22 20.90 15.32
C VAL A 6 -13.45 20.45 16.10
N PHE A 7 -13.44 19.20 16.57
CA PHE A 7 -14.41 18.73 17.55
C PHE A 7 -13.91 19.15 18.93
N SER A 8 -14.50 20.17 19.58
CA SER A 8 -14.20 20.42 21.00
C SER A 8 -15.33 21.16 21.75
N SER A 9 -15.88 20.49 22.77
CA SER A 9 -16.16 21.14 24.06
C SER A 9 -14.82 21.40 24.79
N PRO A 10 -14.74 21.92 26.03
CA PRO A 10 -13.47 22.25 26.73
C PRO A 10 -12.56 21.04 27.08
N GLY A 11 -12.61 19.96 26.31
CA GLY A 11 -11.99 18.66 26.53
C GLY A 11 -10.62 18.49 25.89
N ILE A 12 -9.94 17.45 26.34
CA ILE A 12 -8.65 16.96 25.84
C ILE A 12 -8.79 16.63 24.35
N LEU A 13 -7.98 17.25 23.50
CA LEU A 13 -7.89 16.89 22.08
C LEU A 13 -7.17 15.55 22.00
N SER A 14 -7.90 14.45 21.77
CA SER A 14 -7.32 13.11 21.60
C SER A 14 -7.01 12.78 20.15
N GLU A 15 -7.64 13.48 19.20
CA GLU A 15 -7.57 13.18 17.77
C GLU A 15 -7.42 14.47 16.97
N LEU A 16 -6.54 14.45 15.97
CA LEU A 16 -6.35 15.57 15.06
C LEU A 16 -6.26 15.04 13.63
N SER A 17 -7.15 15.54 12.77
CA SER A 17 -7.13 15.28 11.33
C SER A 17 -7.03 16.59 10.57
N ILE A 18 -6.00 16.73 9.74
CA ILE A 18 -5.77 17.93 8.92
C ILE A 18 -5.68 17.51 7.46
N HIS A 19 -6.49 18.17 6.63
CA HIS A 19 -6.53 17.93 5.19
C HIS A 19 -6.53 19.26 4.42
N PHE A 20 -5.55 19.42 3.52
CA PHE A 20 -5.58 20.48 2.52
C PHE A 20 -5.93 19.93 1.15
N SER A 21 -6.81 20.63 0.45
CA SER A 21 -7.32 20.26 -0.87
C SER A 21 -6.51 20.83 -2.04
N GLY A 22 -5.31 21.38 -1.80
CA GLY A 22 -4.47 22.00 -2.83
C GLY A 22 -3.39 21.07 -3.37
N ASP A 23 -2.70 21.46 -4.43
CA ASP A 23 -1.59 20.66 -5.01
C ASP A 23 -0.22 20.99 -4.41
N TYR A 24 -0.18 21.80 -3.34
CA TYR A 24 1.07 22.21 -2.71
C TYR A 24 1.04 21.91 -1.21
N ASP A 25 2.18 21.43 -0.72
CA ASP A 25 2.47 21.25 0.69
C ASP A 25 2.33 22.59 1.42
N GLN A 26 1.21 22.74 2.12
CA GLN A 26 1.03 23.88 3.02
C GLN A 26 1.81 23.61 4.29
N ILE A 27 2.89 24.37 4.45
CA ILE A 27 3.68 24.37 5.69
C ILE A 27 2.87 25.10 6.75
N ILE A 28 2.45 24.37 7.78
CA ILE A 28 1.87 24.96 8.99
C ILE A 28 3.05 25.40 9.86
N SER A 29 3.55 26.61 9.62
CA SER A 29 4.52 27.25 10.52
C SER A 29 3.79 28.02 11.61
N LEU A 30 4.01 27.64 12.88
CA LEU A 30 3.56 28.42 14.02
C LEU A 30 4.68 29.37 14.48
N PRO A 31 4.32 30.55 15.04
CA PRO A 31 5.29 31.39 15.73
C PRO A 31 6.00 30.61 16.84
N THR A 32 7.31 30.83 17.02
CA THR A 32 8.15 30.11 17.99
C THR A 32 7.58 30.07 19.41
N GLN A 33 6.94 31.16 19.85
CA GLN A 33 6.29 31.28 21.16
C GLN A 33 5.11 30.30 21.40
N HIS A 34 4.57 29.68 20.35
CA HIS A 34 3.49 28.70 20.44
C HIS A 34 3.95 27.26 20.14
N GLN A 35 5.20 27.08 19.72
CA GLN A 35 5.72 25.78 19.29
C GLN A 35 5.70 24.76 20.43
N ASP A 36 6.17 25.13 21.62
CA ASP A 36 6.21 24.21 22.77
C ASP A 36 4.82 23.72 23.17
N ARG A 37 3.85 24.65 23.23
CA ARG A 37 2.45 24.32 23.56
C ARG A 37 1.82 23.46 22.48
N PHE A 38 2.11 23.74 21.21
CA PHE A 38 1.60 22.95 20.10
C PHE A 38 2.21 21.54 20.09
N ASN A 39 3.52 21.41 20.28
CA ASN A 39 4.21 20.13 20.42
C ASN A 39 3.66 19.33 21.61
N GLN A 40 3.32 19.99 22.73
CA GLN A 40 2.68 19.34 23.87
C GLN A 40 1.30 18.79 23.50
N ILE A 41 0.49 19.55 22.74
CA ILE A 41 -0.82 19.08 22.25
C ILE A 41 -0.62 17.88 21.32
N LEU A 42 0.27 17.99 20.33
CA LEU A 42 0.58 16.89 19.39
C LEU A 42 1.08 15.63 20.12
N GLY A 43 1.95 15.79 21.12
CA GLY A 43 2.50 14.69 21.89
C GLY A 43 1.48 13.97 22.79
N SER A 44 0.33 14.61 23.05
CA SER A 44 -0.80 14.05 23.80
C SER A 44 -1.86 13.37 22.94
N LEU A 45 -1.77 13.49 21.61
CA LEU A 45 -2.72 12.87 20.69
C LEU A 45 -2.64 11.35 20.75
N SER A 46 -3.80 10.72 20.60
CA SER A 46 -3.95 9.28 20.37
C SER A 46 -4.08 8.93 18.89
N SER A 47 -4.61 9.83 18.06
CA SER A 47 -4.67 9.68 16.60
C SER A 47 -4.25 10.98 15.91
N LEU A 48 -3.34 10.86 14.94
CA LEU A 48 -2.89 11.97 14.10
C LEU A 48 -2.98 11.58 12.62
N LYS A 49 -3.80 12.30 11.86
CA LYS A 49 -4.00 12.08 10.42
C LYS A 49 -3.68 13.36 9.66
N LEU A 50 -2.60 13.33 8.88
CA LEU A 50 -2.16 14.45 8.06
C LEU A 50 -2.27 14.06 6.60
N ARG A 51 -2.95 14.89 5.81
CA ARG A 51 -3.05 14.75 4.37
C ARG A 51 -2.71 16.05 3.68
N ASN A 52 -1.63 16.05 2.89
CA ASN A 52 -1.17 17.23 2.16
C ASN A 52 -0.90 18.42 3.10
N ALA A 53 -0.33 18.12 4.27
CA ALA A 53 -0.17 19.06 5.38
C ALA A 53 1.19 18.83 6.04
N TYR A 54 2.11 19.79 5.94
CA TYR A 54 3.41 19.67 6.59
C TYR A 54 3.39 20.32 7.97
N ILE A 55 3.61 19.50 8.99
CA ILE A 55 3.87 19.91 10.37
C ILE A 55 5.26 19.39 10.74
N ASP A 56 6.07 20.22 11.39
CA ASP A 56 7.35 19.76 11.95
C ASP A 56 7.09 18.79 13.11
N LEU A 57 7.09 17.50 12.80
CA LEU A 57 6.92 16.42 13.78
C LEU A 57 8.24 16.02 14.45
N PHE A 58 9.39 16.54 13.99
CA PHE A 58 10.70 16.04 14.40
C PHE A 58 11.05 16.34 15.86
N SER A 59 10.40 17.35 16.44
CA SER A 59 10.57 17.78 17.83
C SER A 59 9.47 17.26 18.77
N VAL A 60 8.50 16.50 18.25
CA VAL A 60 7.38 16.00 19.03
C VAL A 60 7.73 14.65 19.66
N SER A 61 7.45 14.51 20.96
CA SER A 61 7.49 13.21 21.64
C SER A 61 6.07 12.67 21.78
N PHE A 62 5.77 11.61 21.05
CA PHE A 62 4.45 11.00 20.99
C PHE A 62 4.30 9.99 22.11
N THR A 63 3.71 10.37 23.24
CA THR A 63 3.57 9.44 24.38
C THR A 63 2.28 8.63 24.33
N GLY A 64 1.22 9.21 23.77
CA GLY A 64 -0.11 8.62 23.70
C GLY A 64 -0.52 8.09 22.32
N LEU A 65 0.30 8.27 21.29
CA LEU A 65 -0.10 8.02 19.92
C LEU A 65 -0.31 6.52 19.65
N VAL A 66 -1.50 6.18 19.17
CA VAL A 66 -1.96 4.83 18.81
C VAL A 66 -2.10 4.69 17.31
N GLU A 67 -2.50 5.76 16.62
CA GLU A 67 -2.66 5.80 15.17
C GLU A 67 -1.90 6.99 14.58
N LEU A 68 -1.07 6.72 13.58
CA LEU A 68 -0.45 7.75 12.76
C LEU A 68 -0.75 7.48 11.29
N ARG A 69 -1.29 8.48 10.60
CA ARG A 69 -1.50 8.45 9.16
C ARG A 69 -0.91 9.70 8.52
N LEU A 70 -0.01 9.48 7.56
CA LEU A 70 0.64 10.51 6.80
C LEU A 70 0.39 10.24 5.31
N GLU A 71 -0.23 11.19 4.63
CA GLU A 71 -0.60 11.05 3.23
C GLU A 71 -0.18 12.28 2.42
N ARG A 72 0.44 12.06 1.26
CA ARG A 72 0.91 13.11 0.32
C ARG A 72 1.79 14.12 1.04
N LEU A 73 2.99 13.70 1.43
CA LEU A 73 3.97 14.55 2.12
C LEU A 73 5.31 14.46 1.41
N GLU A 74 5.89 15.61 1.06
CA GLU A 74 7.23 15.69 0.51
C GLU A 74 8.18 16.14 1.63
N LEU A 75 9.02 15.23 2.13
CA LEU A 75 9.95 15.53 3.23
C LEU A 75 11.22 16.24 2.76
N GLY A 76 11.40 16.39 1.44
CA GLY A 76 12.51 17.11 0.80
C GLY A 76 13.89 16.44 0.88
N SER A 77 14.17 15.56 1.84
CA SER A 77 15.41 14.77 1.87
C SER A 77 15.29 13.47 2.68
N PRO A 78 16.09 12.43 2.38
CA PRO A 78 16.09 11.19 3.16
C PRO A 78 16.37 11.40 4.65
N LEU A 79 17.20 12.39 4.99
CA LEU A 79 17.48 12.74 6.39
C LEU A 79 16.23 13.20 7.14
N MET A 80 15.30 13.91 6.48
CA MET A 80 14.05 14.31 7.10
C MET A 80 13.11 13.11 7.31
N PHE A 81 13.16 12.14 6.40
CA PHE A 81 12.45 10.87 6.59
C PHE A 81 13.00 10.09 7.80
N GLU A 82 14.31 9.99 7.96
CA GLU A 82 14.92 9.36 9.15
C GLU A 82 14.53 10.08 10.44
N ARG A 83 14.52 11.42 10.42
CA ARG A 83 14.08 12.24 11.56
C ARG A 83 12.62 11.98 11.89
N LEU A 84 11.76 11.85 10.87
CA LEU A 84 10.37 11.47 11.04
C LEU A 84 10.25 10.10 11.72
N LEU A 85 10.92 9.06 11.19
CA LEU A 85 10.90 7.72 11.78
C LEU A 85 11.39 7.73 13.24
N ARG A 86 12.42 8.52 13.55
CA ARG A 86 12.93 8.68 14.92
C ARG A 86 11.96 9.42 15.84
N ALA A 87 11.22 10.40 15.36
CA ALA A 87 10.20 11.06 16.15
C ALA A 87 9.04 10.08 16.45
N ILE A 88 8.59 9.35 15.43
CA ILE A 88 7.51 8.37 15.56
C ILE A 88 7.92 7.23 16.50
N SER A 89 9.20 6.83 16.55
CA SER A 89 9.66 5.76 17.45
C SER A 89 9.50 6.05 18.95
N SER A 90 9.20 7.29 19.33
CA SER A 90 8.78 7.62 20.70
C SER A 90 7.36 7.10 21.05
N ALA A 91 6.54 6.79 20.04
CA ALA A 91 5.18 6.27 20.17
C ALA A 91 5.15 4.77 20.50
N LEU A 92 5.46 4.42 21.74
CA LEU A 92 5.45 3.02 22.22
C LEU A 92 4.04 2.38 22.21
N ASN A 93 2.99 3.19 22.10
CA ASN A 93 1.61 2.74 22.01
C ASN A 93 1.06 2.66 20.58
N LEU A 94 1.89 2.96 19.58
CA LEU A 94 1.48 2.96 18.17
C LEU A 94 1.07 1.55 17.76
N GLN A 95 -0.17 1.43 17.28
CA GLN A 95 -0.77 0.19 16.79
C GLN A 95 -0.97 0.22 15.27
N TYR A 96 -1.19 1.41 14.70
CA TYR A 96 -1.36 1.59 13.27
C TYR A 96 -0.44 2.69 12.74
N LEU A 97 0.32 2.37 11.69
CA LEU A 97 1.11 3.32 10.94
C LEU A 97 0.74 3.27 9.45
N GLY A 98 0.24 4.37 8.91
CA GLY A 98 -0.07 4.51 7.49
C GLY A 98 0.80 5.59 6.84
N LEU A 99 1.57 5.21 5.82
CA LEU A 99 2.36 6.12 4.98
C LEU A 99 1.89 5.96 3.53
N ALA A 100 1.33 7.02 2.96
CA ALA A 100 0.76 6.99 1.61
C ALA A 100 1.27 8.17 0.77
N ASN A 101 1.99 7.92 -0.32
CA ASN A 101 2.63 8.96 -1.14
C ASN A 101 3.48 9.90 -0.26
N VAL A 102 4.26 9.32 0.64
CA VAL A 102 5.28 10.05 1.41
C VAL A 102 6.60 9.82 0.70
N SER A 103 7.24 10.88 0.27
CA SER A 103 8.47 10.81 -0.52
C SER A 103 9.57 11.66 0.09
N SER A 104 10.81 11.27 -0.19
CA SER A 104 11.98 12.10 0.07
C SER A 104 12.76 12.34 -1.22
N GLU A 105 13.05 13.60 -1.52
CA GLU A 105 13.85 13.94 -2.70
C GLU A 105 15.32 13.66 -2.42
N ARG A 106 15.94 12.80 -3.24
CA ARG A 106 17.38 12.60 -3.19
C ARG A 106 18.05 13.67 -4.04
N ASN A 107 18.77 14.58 -3.39
CA ASN A 107 19.67 15.48 -4.09
C ASN A 107 20.81 14.64 -4.74
N PRO A 108 20.98 14.69 -6.08
CA PRO A 108 22.04 13.95 -6.77
C PRO A 108 23.45 14.32 -6.30
N ASP A 109 23.65 15.52 -5.74
CA ASP A 109 24.93 16.01 -5.26
C ASP A 109 25.29 15.51 -3.84
N MET A 110 24.30 14.97 -3.11
CA MET A 110 24.54 14.34 -1.82
C MET A 110 25.03 12.91 -2.07
N ASN A 111 26.35 12.72 -2.06
CA ASN A 111 26.95 11.38 -2.02
C ASN A 111 26.22 10.53 -0.98
N SER A 112 25.90 9.29 -1.37
CA SER A 112 25.13 8.28 -0.64
C SER A 112 25.15 8.52 0.87
N LEU A 113 23.98 8.78 1.47
CA LEU A 113 23.86 8.67 2.92
C LEU A 113 24.47 7.32 3.29
N ASP A 114 25.60 7.36 4.01
CA ASP A 114 26.11 6.22 4.75
C ASP A 114 24.91 5.59 5.42
N ASN A 115 24.67 4.29 5.19
CA ASN A 115 23.60 3.49 5.79
C ASN A 115 23.47 3.90 7.26
N SER A 116 22.60 4.85 7.55
CA SER A 116 22.35 5.24 8.91
C SER A 116 21.71 3.98 9.47
N GLY A 117 22.37 3.33 10.42
CA GLY A 117 21.86 2.10 11.03
C GLY A 117 20.65 2.40 11.91
N LEU A 118 19.73 3.24 11.43
CA LEU A 118 18.51 3.60 12.11
C LEU A 118 17.73 2.32 12.32
N SER A 119 17.51 2.00 13.58
CA SER A 119 16.71 0.88 13.99
C SER A 119 15.61 1.43 14.89
N VAL A 120 14.36 1.30 14.44
CA VAL A 120 13.16 1.72 15.15
C VAL A 120 12.36 0.49 15.56
N SER A 121 11.80 0.54 16.77
CA SER A 121 11.00 -0.54 17.34
C SER A 121 9.66 0.02 17.78
N PHE A 122 8.59 -0.66 17.39
CA PHE A 122 7.22 -0.31 17.73
C PHE A 122 6.54 -1.51 18.40
N PRO A 123 6.67 -1.67 19.73
CA PRO A 123 6.34 -2.92 20.40
C PRO A 123 4.86 -3.31 20.36
N LYS A 124 3.97 -2.35 20.07
CA LYS A 124 2.52 -2.58 19.96
C LYS A 124 1.99 -2.44 18.53
N LEU A 125 2.87 -2.28 17.54
CA LEU A 125 2.46 -2.11 16.17
C LEU A 125 1.78 -3.38 15.68
N LYS A 126 0.56 -3.22 15.16
CA LYS A 126 -0.26 -4.30 14.63
C LYS A 126 -0.33 -4.23 13.12
N THR A 127 -0.40 -3.02 12.57
CA THR A 127 -0.61 -2.83 11.13
C THR A 127 0.29 -1.73 10.59
N VAL A 128 0.97 -2.05 9.48
CA VAL A 128 1.69 -1.09 8.65
C VAL A 128 1.03 -1.02 7.29
N TYR A 129 0.62 0.17 6.89
CA TYR A 129 0.08 0.45 5.57
C TYR A 129 1.06 1.32 4.78
N LEU A 130 1.54 0.81 3.65
CA LEU A 130 2.39 1.56 2.73
C LEU A 130 1.72 1.68 1.36
N SER A 131 1.73 2.87 0.76
CA SER A 131 1.14 3.10 -0.56
C SER A 131 1.90 4.15 -1.33
N GLY A 132 2.19 3.90 -2.60
CA GLY A 132 2.80 4.93 -3.48
C GLY A 132 4.14 5.46 -2.97
N ILE A 133 4.90 4.61 -2.26
CA ILE A 133 6.22 4.93 -1.74
C ILE A 133 7.26 4.57 -2.81
N TRP A 134 8.25 5.44 -3.03
CA TRP A 134 9.38 5.18 -3.93
C TRP A 134 10.26 4.04 -3.41
N PHE A 135 10.98 3.36 -4.30
CA PHE A 135 11.83 2.22 -3.93
C PHE A 135 12.83 2.57 -2.83
N SER A 136 13.48 3.74 -2.93
CA SER A 136 14.47 4.21 -1.96
C SER A 136 13.91 4.44 -0.57
N ASP A 137 12.70 5.00 -0.51
CA ASP A 137 12.02 5.28 0.75
C ASP A 137 11.45 3.99 1.36
N LEU A 138 10.90 3.11 0.51
CA LEU A 138 10.47 1.77 0.91
C LEU A 138 11.63 0.96 1.49
N GLU A 139 12.80 1.00 0.83
CA GLU A 139 14.01 0.33 1.30
C GLU A 139 14.45 0.84 2.67
N MET A 140 14.46 2.16 2.85
CA MET A 140 14.78 2.79 4.12
C MET A 140 13.79 2.40 5.22
N ILE A 141 12.48 2.42 4.94
CA ILE A 141 11.44 2.01 5.91
C ILE A 141 11.65 0.56 6.33
N VAL A 142 11.73 -0.37 5.36
CA VAL A 142 11.86 -1.81 5.65
C VAL A 142 13.12 -2.11 6.44
N LYS A 143 14.26 -1.51 6.07
CA LYS A 143 15.53 -1.69 6.80
C LYS A 143 15.54 -1.05 8.18
N SER A 144 14.76 0.01 8.39
CA SER A 144 14.72 0.71 9.67
C SER A 144 13.89 -0.03 10.71
N PHE A 145 12.91 -0.84 10.29
CA PHE A 145 12.00 -1.52 11.19
C PHE A 145 12.64 -2.78 11.74
N VAL A 146 12.67 -2.91 13.07
CA VAL A 146 12.91 -4.21 13.70
C VAL A 146 11.65 -5.05 13.50
N SER A 147 11.75 -6.08 12.67
CA SER A 147 10.63 -6.97 12.35
C SER A 147 9.98 -7.51 13.64
N GLY A 148 8.66 -7.36 13.74
CA GLY A 148 7.85 -7.93 14.80
C GLY A 148 6.80 -8.89 14.24
N ASN A 149 5.59 -8.81 14.78
CA ASN A 149 4.42 -9.58 14.34
C ASN A 149 3.39 -8.70 13.61
N GLU A 150 3.79 -7.50 13.20
CA GLU A 150 2.91 -6.58 12.49
C GLU A 150 2.48 -7.15 11.14
N GLU A 151 1.24 -6.85 10.77
CA GLU A 151 0.68 -7.16 9.46
C GLU A 151 0.96 -6.01 8.51
N TRP A 152 1.52 -6.34 7.35
CA TRP A 152 1.81 -5.37 6.31
C TRP A 152 0.71 -5.38 5.25
N ILE A 153 0.21 -4.20 4.93
CA ILE A 153 -0.67 -3.92 3.80
C ILE A 153 0.15 -3.04 2.85
N ILE A 154 0.53 -3.59 1.71
CA ILE A 154 1.41 -2.90 0.76
C ILE A 154 0.63 -2.65 -0.52
N HIS A 155 0.54 -1.39 -0.90
CA HIS A 155 0.02 -0.94 -2.17
C HIS A 155 1.16 -0.48 -3.08
N ILE A 156 1.51 -1.35 -4.01
CA ILE A 156 2.59 -1.16 -4.98
C ILE A 156 2.04 -0.49 -6.23
N GLN A 157 2.72 0.56 -6.66
CA GLN A 157 2.42 1.30 -7.88
C GLN A 157 3.71 1.37 -8.71
N GLU A 158 3.63 1.79 -9.98
CA GLU A 158 4.82 1.93 -10.84
C GLU A 158 5.91 2.82 -10.19
N VAL A 159 5.50 3.86 -9.46
CA VAL A 159 6.41 4.74 -8.71
C VAL A 159 7.22 4.01 -7.64
N SER A 160 6.80 2.82 -7.21
CA SER A 160 7.52 2.00 -6.24
C SER A 160 8.77 1.32 -6.81
N LEU A 161 8.99 1.39 -8.13
CA LEU A 161 10.27 1.03 -8.74
C LEU A 161 11.24 2.22 -8.82
N TYR A 162 10.75 3.45 -8.63
CA TYR A 162 11.60 4.63 -8.80
C TYR A 162 12.53 4.80 -7.60
N ARG A 163 13.84 4.90 -7.86
CA ARG A 163 14.86 5.15 -6.83
C ARG A 163 15.06 6.63 -6.52
N ASN A 164 14.63 7.48 -7.45
CA ASN A 164 14.70 8.94 -7.40
C ASN A 164 13.89 9.50 -8.60
N VAL A 165 14.15 10.74 -9.00
CA VAL A 165 13.60 11.38 -10.21
C VAL A 165 13.65 10.43 -11.42
N PRO A 166 12.49 10.10 -12.03
CA PRO A 166 12.40 9.22 -13.19
C PRO A 166 13.28 9.67 -14.37
N GLY A 167 13.90 8.71 -15.05
CA GLY A 167 14.76 8.96 -16.21
C GLY A 167 16.17 9.46 -15.89
N ILE A 168 16.47 9.82 -14.63
CA ILE A 168 17.83 10.15 -14.19
C ILE A 168 18.56 8.91 -13.64
N TYR A 169 17.84 8.07 -12.89
CA TYR A 169 18.39 6.86 -12.26
C TYR A 169 17.70 5.61 -12.80
N PRO A 170 18.43 4.48 -12.87
CA PRO A 170 17.82 3.21 -13.22
C PRO A 170 16.73 2.86 -12.20
N GLU A 171 15.59 2.43 -12.70
CA GLU A 171 14.51 1.90 -11.88
C GLU A 171 14.97 0.61 -11.18
N ALA A 172 14.40 0.34 -10.00
CA ALA A 172 14.57 -0.94 -9.36
C ALA A 172 13.92 -2.05 -10.20
N THR A 173 14.53 -3.23 -10.20
CA THR A 173 13.96 -4.39 -10.88
C THR A 173 12.87 -5.04 -10.02
N HIS A 174 11.97 -5.82 -10.63
CA HIS A 174 11.00 -6.65 -9.91
C HIS A 174 11.66 -7.61 -8.92
N GLU A 175 12.90 -8.05 -9.19
CA GLU A 175 13.67 -8.94 -8.32
C GLU A 175 14.22 -8.22 -7.09
N GLU A 176 14.67 -6.97 -7.24
CA GLU A 176 15.07 -6.13 -6.12
C GLU A 176 13.87 -5.82 -5.21
N LEU A 177 12.71 -5.54 -5.80
CA LEU A 177 11.46 -5.34 -5.04
C LEU A 177 11.04 -6.61 -4.30
N ALA A 178 11.04 -7.76 -4.97
CA ALA A 178 10.72 -9.04 -4.34
C ALA A 178 11.69 -9.35 -3.19
N SER A 179 12.99 -9.10 -3.38
CA SER A 179 14.02 -9.32 -2.35
C SER A 179 13.84 -8.38 -1.16
N LEU A 180 13.46 -7.13 -1.40
CA LEU A 180 13.21 -6.16 -0.34
C LEU A 180 12.01 -6.54 0.53
N LEU A 181 10.95 -7.05 -0.10
CA LEU A 181 9.72 -7.45 0.60
C LEU A 181 9.83 -8.82 1.27
N GLN A 182 10.85 -9.61 0.92
CA GLN A 182 11.04 -10.95 1.45
C GLN A 182 11.17 -10.95 2.97
N GLY A 183 10.39 -11.80 3.63
CA GLY A 183 10.40 -11.96 5.09
C GLY A 183 9.45 -11.02 5.83
N LEU A 184 8.81 -10.06 5.14
CA LEU A 184 7.72 -9.29 5.71
C LEU A 184 6.45 -10.13 5.81
N ASN A 185 5.68 -9.93 6.88
CA ASN A 185 4.36 -10.51 7.05
C ASN A 185 3.31 -9.70 6.27
N VAL A 186 3.39 -9.71 4.95
CA VAL A 186 2.42 -9.03 4.07
C VAL A 186 1.16 -9.88 3.98
N VAL A 187 0.06 -9.37 4.54
CA VAL A 187 -1.24 -10.06 4.53
C VAL A 187 -2.10 -9.65 3.33
N THR A 188 -1.95 -8.39 2.91
CA THR A 188 -2.67 -7.80 1.77
C THR A 188 -1.69 -7.12 0.83
N LEU A 189 -1.72 -7.52 -0.43
CA LEU A 189 -0.95 -6.90 -1.51
C LEU A 189 -1.92 -6.27 -2.50
N ILE A 190 -1.76 -4.98 -2.74
CA ILE A 190 -2.51 -4.21 -3.73
C ILE A 190 -1.51 -3.80 -4.82
N ILE A 191 -1.84 -4.05 -6.09
CA ILE A 191 -1.00 -3.63 -7.20
C ILE A 191 -1.83 -2.85 -8.23
N GLU A 192 -1.42 -1.61 -8.47
CA GLU A 192 -2.01 -0.77 -9.51
C GLU A 192 -1.35 -1.06 -10.86
N GLY A 193 -2.15 -1.35 -11.89
CA GLY A 193 -1.71 -1.45 -13.27
C GLY A 193 -1.71 -0.08 -13.98
N ARG A 194 -1.49 -0.08 -15.29
CA ARG A 194 -1.62 1.10 -16.15
C ARG A 194 -2.80 0.91 -17.09
N SER A 195 -3.34 2.02 -17.59
CA SER A 195 -4.41 1.99 -18.59
C SER A 195 -4.01 1.30 -19.90
N ASP A 196 -2.71 1.28 -20.21
CA ASP A 196 -2.11 0.69 -21.39
C ASP A 196 -1.50 -0.71 -21.15
N GLY A 197 -1.51 -1.23 -19.93
CA GLY A 197 -0.96 -2.55 -19.61
C GLY A 197 -0.52 -2.71 -18.16
N SER A 198 -0.01 -3.88 -17.80
CA SER A 198 0.67 -4.06 -16.51
C SER A 198 2.13 -3.62 -16.64
N TRP A 199 2.60 -2.74 -15.75
CA TRP A 199 4.04 -2.42 -15.68
C TRP A 199 4.85 -3.59 -15.09
N ILE A 200 4.18 -4.50 -14.39
CA ILE A 200 4.75 -5.77 -13.95
C ILE A 200 4.48 -6.84 -15.02
N ASP A 201 5.54 -7.46 -15.52
CA ASP A 201 5.44 -8.63 -16.40
C ASP A 201 5.05 -9.90 -15.60
N PRO A 202 4.53 -10.96 -16.26
CA PRO A 202 4.14 -12.19 -15.57
C PRO A 202 5.22 -12.82 -14.69
N ALA A 203 6.49 -12.79 -15.11
CA ALA A 203 7.58 -13.34 -14.31
C ALA A 203 7.88 -12.50 -13.07
N GLY A 204 7.82 -11.17 -13.18
CA GLY A 204 7.90 -10.23 -12.07
C GLY A 204 6.80 -10.44 -11.04
N LEU A 205 5.55 -10.61 -11.50
CA LEU A 205 4.40 -10.88 -10.63
C LEU A 205 4.60 -12.19 -9.84
N SER A 206 4.99 -13.26 -10.54
CA SER A 206 5.26 -14.55 -9.91
C SER A 206 6.38 -14.47 -8.87
N ARG A 207 7.46 -13.72 -9.15
CA ARG A 207 8.57 -13.50 -8.21
C ARG A 207 8.13 -12.75 -6.95
N ILE A 208 7.34 -11.68 -7.10
CA ILE A 208 6.83 -10.90 -5.97
C ILE A 208 5.94 -11.77 -5.08
N LEU A 209 5.01 -12.53 -5.67
CA LEU A 209 4.14 -13.44 -4.91
C LEU A 209 4.95 -14.52 -4.21
N THR A 210 5.97 -15.06 -4.87
CA THR A 210 6.86 -16.08 -4.27
C THR A 210 7.63 -15.56 -3.05
N ALA A 211 8.00 -14.26 -3.06
CA ALA A 211 8.67 -13.62 -1.93
C ALA A 211 7.73 -13.39 -0.73
N LEU A 212 6.42 -13.45 -0.94
CA LEU A 212 5.39 -13.07 0.03
C LEU A 212 4.38 -14.21 0.28
N PRO A 213 4.82 -15.33 0.89
CA PRO A 213 3.96 -16.50 1.11
C PRO A 213 2.82 -16.25 2.11
N THR A 214 2.87 -15.17 2.88
CA THR A 214 1.86 -14.80 3.89
C THR A 214 0.62 -14.13 3.31
N ILE A 215 0.65 -13.72 2.03
CA ILE A 215 -0.47 -13.00 1.42
C ILE A 215 -1.72 -13.88 1.42
N THR A 216 -2.80 -13.33 1.96
CA THR A 216 -4.14 -13.93 1.92
C THR A 216 -5.09 -13.12 1.03
N THR A 217 -4.79 -11.83 0.83
CA THR A 217 -5.60 -10.94 -0.01
C THR A 217 -4.74 -10.32 -1.11
N LEU A 218 -5.15 -10.54 -2.36
CA LEU A 218 -4.52 -9.91 -3.52
C LEU A 218 -5.54 -9.01 -4.24
N GLU A 219 -5.16 -7.75 -4.44
CA GLU A 219 -5.94 -6.78 -5.20
C GLU A 219 -5.14 -6.28 -6.41
N LEU A 220 -5.74 -6.39 -7.59
CA LEU A 220 -5.16 -5.96 -8.86
C LEU A 220 -6.11 -4.95 -9.48
N ASN A 221 -5.72 -3.67 -9.48
CA ASN A 221 -6.53 -2.58 -10.04
C ASN A 221 -5.98 -2.10 -11.38
N SER A 222 -6.84 -1.88 -12.37
CA SER A 222 -6.46 -1.45 -13.72
C SER A 222 -5.53 -2.43 -14.45
N TRP A 223 -5.67 -3.74 -14.20
CA TRP A 223 -4.82 -4.78 -14.81
C TRP A 223 -5.37 -5.31 -16.12
N THR A 224 -4.46 -5.65 -17.03
CA THR A 224 -4.76 -6.44 -18.22
C THR A 224 -4.29 -7.87 -18.03
N PHE A 225 -5.22 -8.82 -18.13
CA PHE A 225 -4.99 -10.24 -17.89
C PHE A 225 -4.96 -11.03 -19.21
N PHE A 226 -3.76 -11.37 -19.64
CA PHE A 226 -3.51 -12.41 -20.64
C PHE A 226 -3.34 -13.77 -19.95
N ARG A 227 -3.12 -14.82 -20.76
CA ARG A 227 -2.92 -16.19 -20.25
C ARG A 227 -1.75 -16.24 -19.27
N GLU A 228 -0.64 -15.61 -19.62
CA GLU A 228 0.62 -15.63 -18.89
C GLU A 228 0.46 -14.96 -17.51
N HIS A 229 -0.35 -13.90 -17.41
CA HIS A 229 -0.68 -13.25 -16.14
C HIS A 229 -1.46 -14.18 -15.22
N TRP A 230 -2.42 -14.92 -15.75
CA TRP A 230 -3.14 -15.93 -14.97
C TRP A 230 -2.21 -17.06 -14.53
N GLU A 231 -1.35 -17.57 -15.43
CA GLU A 231 -0.36 -18.59 -15.10
C GLU A 231 0.58 -18.15 -13.98
N ALA A 232 0.99 -16.88 -13.96
CA ALA A 232 1.81 -16.30 -12.89
C ALA A 232 1.11 -16.26 -11.52
N LEU A 233 -0.22 -16.24 -11.51
CA LEU A 233 -1.04 -16.32 -10.31
C LEU A 233 -1.34 -17.76 -9.88
N VAL A 234 -1.12 -18.77 -10.72
CA VAL A 234 -1.45 -20.16 -10.39
C VAL A 234 -0.43 -20.73 -9.40
N ARG A 235 -0.94 -21.21 -8.26
CA ARG A 235 -0.14 -21.97 -7.30
C ARG A 235 0.17 -23.36 -7.85
N VAL A 236 1.41 -23.59 -8.28
CA VAL A 236 1.89 -24.91 -8.72
C VAL A 236 1.98 -25.84 -7.51
N GLN A 237 1.12 -26.85 -7.46
CA GLN A 237 1.21 -27.91 -6.46
C GLN A 237 2.33 -28.88 -6.86
N SER A 238 3.49 -28.78 -6.21
CA SER A 238 4.53 -29.81 -6.36
C SER A 238 4.11 -31.07 -5.59
N PRO A 239 3.96 -32.24 -6.25
CA PRO A 239 3.59 -33.48 -5.57
C PRO A 239 4.65 -33.99 -4.59
N ILE A 240 5.88 -33.48 -4.70
CA ILE A 240 7.07 -34.05 -4.06
C ILE A 240 7.49 -33.22 -2.82
N GLU A 241 7.05 -31.97 -2.70
CA GLU A 241 7.50 -31.04 -1.64
C GLU A 241 6.38 -30.11 -1.16
N ALA A 242 5.24 -30.69 -0.75
CA ALA A 242 4.09 -29.93 -0.26
C ALA A 242 4.42 -28.97 0.91
N GLU A 243 5.49 -29.24 1.66
CA GLU A 243 5.91 -28.47 2.84
C GLU A 243 6.74 -27.22 2.51
N ASN A 244 7.28 -27.07 1.28
CA ASN A 244 8.19 -25.97 0.92
C ASN A 244 7.64 -25.03 -0.16
N ILE A 245 6.33 -25.05 -0.45
CA ILE A 245 5.74 -24.15 -1.45
C ILE A 245 5.80 -22.71 -0.92
N LYS A 246 6.79 -21.96 -1.40
CA LYS A 246 6.95 -20.51 -1.18
C LYS A 246 5.98 -19.71 -2.05
N PHE A 247 4.70 -20.04 -2.06
CA PHE A 247 3.71 -19.31 -2.86
C PHE A 247 2.44 -19.10 -2.03
N PRO A 248 1.84 -17.89 -2.05
CA PRO A 248 0.74 -17.55 -1.18
C PRO A 248 -0.50 -18.39 -1.41
N LEU A 249 -1.28 -18.57 -0.35
CA LEU A 249 -2.61 -19.17 -0.41
C LEU A 249 -3.66 -18.06 -0.32
N LEU A 250 -3.96 -17.46 -1.47
CA LEU A 250 -4.97 -16.43 -1.60
C LEU A 250 -6.35 -16.95 -1.13
N ARG A 251 -7.01 -16.17 -0.28
CA ARG A 251 -8.40 -16.40 0.16
C ARG A 251 -9.33 -15.37 -0.45
N GLU A 252 -8.83 -14.16 -0.64
CA GLU A 252 -9.56 -13.06 -1.25
C GLU A 252 -8.82 -12.57 -2.49
N PHE A 253 -9.56 -12.42 -3.59
CA PHE A 253 -9.04 -11.89 -4.83
C PHE A 253 -9.94 -10.76 -5.33
N TYR A 254 -9.34 -9.61 -5.61
CA TYR A 254 -10.03 -8.42 -6.06
C TYR A 254 -9.41 -7.97 -7.39
N ALA A 255 -10.23 -7.93 -8.44
CA ALA A 255 -9.82 -7.47 -9.75
C ALA A 255 -10.67 -6.25 -10.15
N HIS A 256 -10.08 -5.07 -9.99
CA HIS A 256 -10.73 -3.79 -10.26
C HIS A 256 -10.33 -3.25 -11.63
N LYS A 257 -11.28 -2.71 -12.39
CA LYS A 257 -11.06 -2.16 -13.74
C LYS A 257 -10.24 -3.08 -14.65
N ALA A 258 -10.47 -4.40 -14.52
CA ALA A 258 -9.70 -5.42 -15.20
C ALA A 258 -10.03 -5.47 -16.70
N ARG A 259 -9.06 -5.84 -17.53
CA ARG A 259 -9.27 -6.20 -18.94
C ARG A 259 -8.92 -7.67 -19.09
N ILE A 260 -9.91 -8.53 -19.30
CA ILE A 260 -9.71 -9.98 -19.35
C ILE A 260 -9.70 -10.43 -20.81
N PHE A 261 -8.58 -11.02 -21.23
CA PHE A 261 -8.41 -11.63 -22.56
C PHE A 261 -8.51 -13.15 -22.53
N ASP A 262 -8.17 -13.77 -21.39
CA ASP A 262 -8.35 -15.21 -21.16
C ASP A 262 -9.35 -15.45 -20.03
N ASN A 263 -10.58 -15.81 -20.42
CA ASN A 263 -11.65 -16.09 -19.47
C ASN A 263 -11.44 -17.41 -18.71
N ASN A 264 -10.63 -18.34 -19.23
CA ASN A 264 -10.40 -19.61 -18.56
C ASN A 264 -9.34 -19.49 -17.47
N GLY A 265 -8.38 -18.58 -17.62
CA GLY A 265 -7.28 -18.39 -16.66
C GLY A 265 -7.76 -18.08 -15.23
N ILE A 266 -8.81 -17.27 -15.06
CA ILE A 266 -9.35 -16.96 -13.73
C ILE A 266 -9.87 -18.20 -13.00
N HIS A 267 -10.48 -19.15 -13.71
CA HIS A 267 -10.98 -20.39 -13.12
C HIS A 267 -9.85 -21.28 -12.61
N THR A 268 -8.71 -21.28 -13.30
CA THR A 268 -7.51 -21.99 -12.88
C THR A 268 -6.96 -21.41 -11.58
N VAL A 269 -6.89 -20.07 -11.48
CA VAL A 269 -6.45 -19.38 -10.24
C VAL A 269 -7.38 -19.69 -9.07
N ILE A 270 -8.69 -19.62 -9.28
CA ILE A 270 -9.67 -19.93 -8.23
C ILE A 270 -9.49 -21.35 -7.70
N SER A 271 -9.31 -22.30 -8.62
CA SER A 271 -9.11 -23.71 -8.28
C SER A 271 -7.78 -23.97 -7.55
N SER A 272 -6.71 -23.23 -7.89
CA SER A 272 -5.41 -23.41 -7.25
C SER A 272 -5.31 -22.82 -5.84
N HIS A 273 -6.15 -21.83 -5.51
CA HIS A 273 -6.11 -21.09 -4.25
C HIS A 273 -7.26 -21.40 -3.28
N ASN A 274 -8.37 -21.97 -3.76
CA ASN A 274 -9.61 -22.09 -2.99
C ASN A 274 -10.12 -20.71 -2.52
N ILE A 275 -10.27 -19.80 -3.49
CA ILE A 275 -10.75 -18.42 -3.27
C ILE A 275 -12.13 -18.46 -2.61
N GLN A 276 -12.26 -17.77 -1.48
CA GLN A 276 -13.50 -17.68 -0.70
C GLN A 276 -14.31 -16.43 -1.07
N LYS A 277 -13.61 -15.37 -1.47
CA LYS A 277 -14.19 -14.08 -1.81
C LYS A 277 -13.58 -13.52 -3.08
N LEU A 278 -14.43 -13.14 -4.02
CA LEU A 278 -14.03 -12.60 -5.31
C LEU A 278 -14.85 -11.38 -5.67
N ARG A 279 -14.15 -10.27 -5.95
CA ARG A 279 -14.78 -9.10 -6.58
C ARG A 279 -14.17 -8.82 -7.92
N LEU A 280 -15.03 -8.65 -8.91
CA LEU A 280 -14.60 -8.47 -10.29
C LEU A 280 -15.32 -7.27 -10.90
N THR A 281 -14.57 -6.38 -11.53
CA THR A 281 -15.07 -5.29 -12.38
C THR A 281 -14.15 -5.15 -13.57
N GLY A 282 -14.70 -4.92 -14.75
CA GLY A 282 -13.85 -4.84 -15.92
C GLY A 282 -14.54 -5.09 -17.24
N LEU A 283 -13.71 -5.31 -18.25
CA LEU A 283 -14.11 -5.57 -19.62
C LEU A 283 -13.61 -6.94 -20.06
N LEU A 284 -14.44 -7.69 -20.79
CA LEU A 284 -14.05 -8.85 -21.59
C LEU A 284 -13.55 -8.36 -22.95
N CYS A 285 -12.33 -8.72 -23.30
CA CYS A 285 -11.70 -8.34 -24.55
C CYS A 285 -11.50 -9.57 -25.44
N THR A 286 -11.80 -9.47 -26.73
CA THR A 286 -11.58 -10.56 -27.71
C THR A 286 -10.23 -10.45 -28.43
N GLU A 287 -9.74 -9.23 -28.61
CA GLU A 287 -8.51 -8.92 -29.36
C GLU A 287 -7.80 -7.72 -28.74
N GLU A 288 -6.47 -7.73 -28.78
CA GLU A 288 -5.65 -6.67 -28.20
C GLU A 288 -5.90 -5.34 -28.92
N GLY A 289 -6.19 -4.27 -28.15
CA GLY A 289 -6.60 -2.97 -28.69
C GLY A 289 -8.10 -2.84 -29.04
N GLY A 290 -8.88 -3.92 -28.96
CA GLY A 290 -10.32 -3.89 -29.15
C GLY A 290 -11.09 -3.16 -28.03
N ILE A 291 -12.31 -2.71 -28.35
CA ILE A 291 -13.26 -2.22 -27.35
C ILE A 291 -13.78 -3.44 -26.59
N GLY A 292 -13.41 -3.55 -25.32
CA GLY A 292 -13.92 -4.63 -24.46
C GLY A 292 -15.40 -4.43 -24.11
N LYS A 293 -16.12 -5.53 -23.91
CA LYS A 293 -17.51 -5.54 -23.41
C LYS A 293 -17.48 -5.50 -21.88
N LEU A 294 -18.28 -4.64 -21.25
CA LEU A 294 -18.44 -4.64 -19.78
C LEU A 294 -18.90 -6.02 -19.29
N ILE A 295 -18.26 -6.53 -18.24
CA ILE A 295 -18.68 -7.77 -17.58
C ILE A 295 -20.00 -7.52 -16.86
N THR A 296 -20.97 -8.38 -17.12
CA THR A 296 -22.34 -8.37 -16.57
C THR A 296 -22.67 -9.73 -15.96
N ASP A 297 -23.72 -9.78 -15.13
CA ASP A 297 -24.18 -11.04 -14.52
C ASP A 297 -24.62 -12.09 -15.55
N GLU A 298 -24.97 -11.66 -16.77
CA GLU A 298 -25.38 -12.52 -17.89
C GLU A 298 -24.20 -13.19 -18.61
N ASP A 299 -22.96 -12.75 -18.35
CA ASP A 299 -21.79 -13.35 -18.98
C ASP A 299 -21.45 -14.71 -18.36
N ASP A 300 -21.04 -15.66 -19.21
CA ASP A 300 -20.69 -17.04 -18.81
C ASP A 300 -19.65 -17.06 -17.66
N ILE A 301 -18.64 -16.19 -17.75
CA ILE A 301 -17.63 -16.01 -16.71
C ILE A 301 -18.27 -15.66 -15.36
N ALA A 302 -19.18 -14.67 -15.31
CA ALA A 302 -19.81 -14.25 -14.07
C ALA A 302 -20.71 -15.35 -13.49
N THR A 303 -21.49 -16.01 -14.34
CA THR A 303 -22.36 -17.14 -13.94
C THR A 303 -21.54 -18.29 -13.34
N ARG A 304 -20.43 -18.66 -14.00
CA ARG A 304 -19.54 -19.73 -13.52
C ARG A 304 -18.79 -19.34 -12.25
N LEU A 305 -18.42 -18.08 -12.08
CA LEU A 305 -17.78 -17.60 -10.84
C LEU A 305 -18.76 -17.64 -9.67
N ALA A 306 -19.98 -17.12 -9.88
CA ALA A 306 -21.05 -17.13 -8.88
C ALA A 306 -21.44 -18.54 -8.43
N SER A 307 -21.36 -19.54 -9.29
CA SER A 307 -21.67 -20.93 -8.93
C SER A 307 -20.57 -21.61 -8.09
N ASN A 308 -19.34 -21.10 -8.11
CA ASN A 308 -18.18 -21.72 -7.45
C ASN A 308 -17.68 -20.96 -6.22
N ILE A 309 -18.02 -19.68 -6.06
CA ILE A 309 -17.54 -18.82 -4.97
C ILE A 309 -18.73 -18.23 -4.24
N ALA A 310 -18.84 -18.51 -2.94
CA ALA A 310 -19.97 -18.10 -2.13
C ALA A 310 -20.09 -16.57 -1.97
N ASP A 311 -18.96 -15.86 -1.81
CA ASP A 311 -18.92 -14.39 -1.73
C ASP A 311 -18.36 -13.82 -3.04
N PHE A 312 -19.09 -14.02 -4.14
CA PHE A 312 -18.81 -13.42 -5.43
C PHE A 312 -19.68 -12.18 -5.65
N SER A 313 -19.07 -11.09 -6.13
CA SER A 313 -19.80 -9.90 -6.56
C SER A 313 -19.18 -9.23 -7.77
N LEU A 314 -20.01 -8.84 -8.74
CA LEU A 314 -19.64 -7.80 -9.70
C LEU A 314 -19.86 -6.43 -9.07
N THR A 315 -18.85 -5.57 -9.12
CA THR A 315 -18.98 -4.17 -8.66
C THR A 315 -19.12 -3.21 -9.84
N GLU A 316 -19.83 -2.10 -9.64
CA GLU A 316 -19.93 -1.08 -10.69
C GLU A 316 -18.57 -0.42 -10.93
N SER A 317 -18.26 -0.09 -12.20
CA SER A 317 -16.95 0.43 -12.63
C SER A 317 -16.54 1.76 -11.98
N ARG A 318 -17.49 2.45 -11.34
CA ARG A 318 -17.25 3.70 -10.60
C ARG A 318 -16.62 3.48 -9.22
N TYR A 319 -16.46 2.23 -8.79
CA TYR A 319 -15.84 1.93 -7.52
C TYR A 319 -14.35 2.34 -7.55
N HIS A 320 -13.98 3.27 -6.68
CA HIS A 320 -12.58 3.59 -6.43
C HIS A 320 -12.07 2.71 -5.28
N PRO A 321 -11.04 1.88 -5.48
CA PRO A 321 -10.53 0.99 -4.44
C PRO A 321 -10.04 1.72 -3.17
N CYS A 322 -9.66 3.00 -3.28
CA CYS A 322 -9.41 3.84 -2.10
C CYS A 322 -10.61 3.94 -1.15
N GLU A 323 -11.85 3.85 -1.63
CA GLU A 323 -13.05 3.82 -0.76
C GLU A 323 -13.21 2.47 -0.04
N ALA A 324 -12.61 1.38 -0.53
CA ALA A 324 -12.56 0.09 0.17
C ALA A 324 -11.60 0.15 1.36
N LEU A 325 -10.46 0.83 1.19
CA LEU A 325 -9.57 1.17 2.29
C LEU A 325 -10.27 2.10 3.30
N GLU A 326 -11.14 3.03 2.84
CA GLU A 326 -12.07 3.77 3.71
C GLU A 326 -13.06 2.91 4.48
N LYS A 327 -13.42 1.72 3.99
CA LYS A 327 -14.22 0.77 4.76
C LYS A 327 -13.38 0.00 5.79
N LEU A 328 -12.11 -0.31 5.51
CA LEU A 328 -11.16 -0.73 6.55
C LEU A 328 -10.93 0.38 7.59
N TYR A 329 -10.98 1.66 7.19
CA TYR A 329 -10.86 2.84 8.06
C TYR A 329 -12.06 3.09 9.00
N ASN A 330 -13.19 2.38 8.88
CA ASN A 330 -14.39 2.59 9.71
C ASN A 330 -14.71 1.40 10.67
N VAL A 331 -13.85 0.37 10.71
CA VAL A 331 -14.08 -0.86 11.51
C VAL A 331 -13.06 -1.00 12.67
N LEU A 332 -12.06 -0.11 12.72
CA LEU A 332 -11.19 0.13 13.90
C LEU A 332 -11.65 1.41 14.59
#